data_AF-M0M155-F1
#
_entry.id   AF-M0M155-F1
#
_cell.length_a   1.000
_cell.length_b   1.000
_cell.length_c   1.000
_cell.angle_alpha   90.00
_cell.angle_beta   90.00
_cell.angle_gamma   90.00
#
_symmetry.space_group_name_H-M   'P 1'
#
loop_
_entity.id
_entity.type
_entity.pdbx_description
1 polymer ?
#
loop_
_entity_poly.entity_id
_entity_poly.type
_entity_poly.pdbx_seq_one_letter_code
_entity_poly.pdbx_strand_id
1 'polypeptide(L)'
;MGLGSTAKKLQGLSDRAEAMYKQVQKLQERIVGLEEEMDDTHDTVKRLDHQLTEQRALLLAIADEQGIDGEEILADAAIDDIDSTTDSAEDAEATEPDEAET
;
A
#
# COMPACT_ATOMS: atom_id res chain seq x y z
N MET A 1 55.73 13.46 6.03
CA MET A 1 54.56 12.79 5.42
C MET A 1 53.34 13.00 6.30
N GLY A 2 52.61 14.13 6.17
CA GLY A 2 51.51 14.42 7.11
C GLY A 2 50.47 15.44 6.61
N LEU A 3 50.87 16.41 5.78
CA LEU A 3 49.95 17.40 5.21
C LEU A 3 49.20 16.90 3.96
N GLY A 4 49.80 15.99 3.18
CA GLY A 4 49.14 15.40 2.01
C GLY A 4 48.04 14.38 2.37
N SER A 5 48.17 13.68 3.50
CA SER A 5 47.17 12.70 3.95
C SER A 5 45.94 13.36 4.58
N THR A 6 46.07 14.54 5.20
CA THR A 6 44.93 15.34 5.70
C THR A 6 44.17 16.02 4.57
N ALA A 7 44.86 16.58 3.56
CA ALA A 7 44.23 17.10 2.35
C ALA A 7 43.43 16.01 1.60
N LYS A 8 43.99 14.80 1.47
CA LYS A 8 43.30 13.66 0.82
C LYS A 8 42.08 13.17 1.60
N LYS A 9 42.12 13.21 2.94
CA LYS A 9 40.95 12.90 3.78
C LYS A 9 39.85 13.96 3.65
N LEU A 10 40.22 15.24 3.56
CA LEU A 10 39.27 16.32 3.36
C LEU A 10 38.59 16.24 1.99
N GLN A 11 39.37 15.89 0.95
CA GLN A 11 38.83 15.62 -0.39
C GLN A 11 37.86 14.42 -0.36
N GLY A 12 38.25 13.28 0.23
CA GLY A 12 37.37 12.12 0.31
C GLY A 12 36.10 12.34 1.14
N LEU A 13 36.15 13.18 2.18
CA LEU A 13 34.96 13.61 2.92
C LEU A 13 34.03 14.46 2.04
N SER A 14 34.61 15.36 1.24
CA SER A 14 33.86 16.21 0.32
C SER A 14 33.19 15.39 -0.78
N ASP A 15 33.92 14.45 -1.39
CA ASP A 15 33.38 13.54 -2.41
C ASP A 15 32.23 12.68 -1.84
N ARG A 16 32.37 12.20 -0.59
CA ARG A 16 31.32 11.43 0.09
C ARG A 16 30.11 12.29 0.44
N ALA A 17 30.33 13.53 0.87
CA ALA A 17 29.25 14.47 1.14
C ALA A 17 28.48 14.82 -0.14
N GLU A 18 29.17 15.00 -1.26
CA GLU A 18 28.53 15.23 -2.57
C GLU A 18 27.71 14.01 -3.01
N ALA A 19 28.23 12.80 -2.84
CA ALA A 19 27.51 11.57 -3.14
C ALA A 19 26.24 11.41 -2.29
N MET A 20 26.34 11.69 -0.98
CA MET A 20 25.19 11.69 -0.08
C MET A 20 24.15 12.73 -0.48
N TYR A 21 24.58 13.96 -0.80
CA TYR A 21 23.68 15.02 -1.25
C TYR A 21 22.90 14.57 -2.50
N LYS A 22 23.60 14.02 -3.51
CA LYS A 22 22.96 13.48 -4.72
C LYS A 22 21.97 12.35 -4.41
N GLN A 23 22.27 11.50 -3.43
CA GLN A 23 21.38 10.41 -3.03
C GLN A 23 20.12 10.93 -2.33
N VAL A 24 20.25 11.93 -1.46
CA VAL A 24 19.12 12.58 -0.79
C VAL A 24 18.22 13.29 -1.81
N GLN A 25 18.81 13.98 -2.79
CA GLN A 25 18.02 14.62 -3.86
C GLN A 25 17.19 13.59 -4.66
N LYS A 26 17.79 12.45 -5.05
CA LYS A 26 17.06 11.38 -5.75
C LYS A 26 15.97 10.75 -4.88
N LEU A 27 16.22 10.62 -3.57
CA LEU A 27 15.22 10.11 -2.65
C LEU A 27 14.05 11.08 -2.53
N GLN A 28 14.33 12.39 -2.43
CA GLN A 28 13.31 13.43 -2.42
C GLN A 28 12.46 13.38 -3.70
N GLU A 29 13.09 13.33 -4.87
CA GLU A 29 12.39 13.21 -6.16
C GLU A 29 11.47 11.97 -6.19
N ARG A 30 11.96 10.84 -5.69
CA ARG A 30 11.17 9.60 -5.63
C ARG A 30 9.99 9.71 -4.66
N ILE A 31 10.17 10.37 -3.51
CA ILE A 31 9.09 10.58 -2.54
C ILE A 31 8.01 11.47 -3.15
N VAL A 32 8.39 12.59 -3.77
CA VAL A 32 7.42 13.48 -4.42
C VAL A 32 6.64 12.73 -5.51
N GLY A 33 7.33 11.94 -6.34
CA GLY A 33 6.64 11.13 -7.36
C GLY A 33 5.69 10.08 -6.76
N LEU A 34 6.04 9.49 -5.62
CA LEU A 34 5.16 8.54 -4.93
C LEU A 34 3.94 9.24 -4.31
N GLU A 35 4.12 10.44 -3.76
CA GLU A 35 3.04 11.25 -3.22
C GLU A 35 2.04 11.63 -4.33
N GLU A 36 2.53 12.05 -5.50
CA GLU A 36 1.70 12.34 -6.67
C GLU A 36 0.91 11.09 -7.14
N GLU A 37 1.57 9.93 -7.24
CA GLU A 37 0.90 8.69 -7.65
C GLU A 37 -0.12 8.20 -6.61
N MET A 38 0.13 8.44 -5.32
CA MET A 38 -0.81 8.13 -4.25
C MET A 38 -2.05 9.02 -4.33
N ASP A 39 -1.90 10.31 -4.60
CA ASP A 39 -3.01 11.23 -4.79
C ASP A 39 -3.87 10.83 -6.01
N ASP A 40 -3.24 10.50 -7.14
CA ASP A 40 -3.93 10.02 -8.34
C ASP A 40 -4.69 8.71 -8.09
N THR A 41 -4.08 7.81 -7.32
CA THR A 41 -4.69 6.54 -6.92
C THR A 41 -5.90 6.78 -6.02
N HIS A 42 -5.78 7.69 -5.04
CA HIS A 42 -6.86 8.05 -4.13
C HIS A 42 -8.07 8.63 -4.88
N ASP A 43 -7.82 9.54 -5.81
CA ASP A 43 -8.88 10.11 -6.64
C ASP A 43 -9.54 9.06 -7.56
N THR A 44 -8.75 8.11 -8.05
CA THR A 44 -9.27 6.97 -8.80
C THR A 44 -10.15 6.07 -7.93
N VAL A 45 -9.72 5.74 -6.71
CA VAL A 45 -10.50 4.93 -5.77
C VAL A 45 -11.81 5.63 -5.39
N LYS A 46 -11.79 6.93 -5.09
CA LYS A 46 -13.01 7.71 -4.81
C LYS A 46 -14.00 7.66 -5.97
N ARG A 47 -13.51 7.81 -7.21
CA ARG A 47 -14.38 7.73 -8.39
C ARG A 47 -14.98 6.34 -8.55
N LEU A 48 -14.19 5.30 -8.31
CA LEU A 48 -14.66 3.91 -8.37
C LEU A 48 -15.71 3.62 -7.29
N ASP A 49 -15.48 4.05 -6.05
CA ASP A 49 -16.44 3.90 -4.94
C ASP A 49 -17.79 4.56 -5.26
N HIS A 50 -17.74 5.76 -5.83
CA HIS A 50 -18.94 6.46 -6.26
C HIS A 50 -19.69 5.68 -7.36
N GLN A 51 -18.98 5.23 -8.40
CA GLN A 51 -19.56 4.45 -9.49
C GLN A 51 -20.13 3.11 -9.02
N LEU A 52 -19.46 2.42 -8.10
CA LEU A 52 -19.94 1.17 -7.52
C LEU A 52 -21.21 1.38 -6.69
N THR A 53 -21.29 2.48 -5.94
CA THR A 53 -22.49 2.86 -5.20
C THR A 53 -23.68 3.10 -6.13
N GLU A 54 -23.48 3.83 -7.25
CA GLU A 54 -24.51 4.05 -8.26
C GLU A 54 -24.95 2.74 -8.93
N GLN A 55 -24.00 1.88 -9.28
CA GLN A 55 -24.29 0.57 -9.88
C GLN A 55 -25.06 -0.32 -8.92
N ARG A 56 -24.68 -0.35 -7.64
CA ARG A 56 -25.41 -1.09 -6.59
C ARG A 56 -26.85 -0.60 -6.49
N ALA A 57 -27.07 0.72 -6.45
CA ALA A 57 -28.41 1.29 -6.40
C ALA A 57 -29.26 0.90 -7.61
N LEU A 58 -28.65 0.91 -8.81
CA LEU A 58 -29.33 0.47 -10.03
C LEU A 58 -29.68 -1.02 -10.00
N LEU A 59 -28.77 -1.89 -9.55
CA LEU A 59 -29.00 -3.32 -9.44
C LEU A 59 -30.12 -3.65 -8.44
N LEU A 60 -30.17 -2.95 -7.31
CA LEU A 60 -31.24 -3.08 -6.33
C LEU A 60 -32.60 -2.68 -6.92
N ALA A 61 -32.66 -1.55 -7.63
CA ALA A 61 -33.88 -1.14 -8.31
C ALA A 61 -34.37 -2.16 -9.36
N ILE A 62 -33.45 -2.83 -10.06
CA ILE A 62 -33.78 -3.91 -10.99
C ILE A 62 -34.25 -5.17 -10.24
N ALA A 63 -33.59 -5.51 -9.12
CA ALA A 63 -33.97 -6.65 -8.29
C ALA A 63 -35.40 -6.49 -7.75
N ASP A 64 -35.74 -5.30 -7.24
CA ASP A 64 -37.08 -4.94 -6.78
C ASP A 64 -38.13 -5.13 -7.89
N GLU A 65 -37.84 -4.69 -9.12
CA GLU A 65 -38.73 -4.86 -10.28
C GLU A 65 -38.97 -6.34 -10.63
N GLN A 66 -37.97 -7.19 -10.41
CA GLN A 66 -38.04 -8.63 -10.65
C GLN A 66 -38.59 -9.42 -9.45
N GLY A 67 -38.91 -8.76 -8.34
CA GLY A 67 -39.38 -9.39 -7.11
C GLY A 67 -38.30 -10.22 -6.39
N ILE A 68 -37.04 -9.82 -6.54
CA ILE A 68 -35.88 -10.40 -5.86
C ILE A 68 -35.52 -9.47 -4.69
N ASP A 69 -35.33 -10.03 -3.50
CA ASP A 69 -34.82 -9.27 -2.33
C ASP A 69 -33.30 -9.07 -2.49
N GLY A 70 -32.91 -7.93 -3.06
CA GLY A 70 -31.50 -7.61 -3.30
C GLY A 70 -30.73 -7.34 -2.02
N GLU A 71 -31.38 -6.79 -1.00
CA GLU A 71 -30.81 -6.52 0.32
C GLU A 71 -30.43 -7.82 1.05
N GLU A 72 -31.29 -8.84 1.00
CA GLU A 72 -31.00 -10.17 1.57
C GLU A 72 -29.76 -10.79 0.91
N ILE A 73 -29.70 -10.80 -0.43
CA ILE A 73 -28.56 -11.34 -1.19
C ILE A 73 -27.25 -10.65 -0.82
N LEU A 74 -27.27 -9.32 -0.66
CA LEU A 74 -26.07 -8.56 -0.30
C LEU A 74 -25.64 -8.81 1.15
N ALA A 75 -26.59 -9.06 2.06
CA ALA A 75 -26.28 -9.43 3.43
C ALA A 75 -25.62 -10.82 3.49
N ASP A 76 -26.15 -11.79 2.75
CA ASP A 76 -25.59 -13.14 2.65
C ASP A 76 -24.18 -13.12 2.07
N ALA A 77 -23.96 -12.36 0.98
CA ALA A 77 -22.63 -12.22 0.39
C ALA A 77 -21.60 -11.61 1.36
N ALA A 78 -22.01 -10.63 2.17
CA ALA A 78 -21.13 -10.02 3.17
C ALA A 78 -20.73 -10.99 4.28
N ILE A 79 -21.55 -12.00 4.59
CA ILE A 79 -21.23 -13.05 5.56
C ILE A 79 -20.21 -14.04 4.98
N ASP A 80 -20.40 -14.48 3.72
CA ASP A 80 -19.48 -15.40 3.03
C ASP A 80 -18.06 -14.81 2.89
N ASP A 81 -17.96 -13.50 2.61
CA ASP A 81 -16.67 -12.79 2.58
C ASP A 81 -15.95 -12.78 3.95
N ILE A 82 -16.70 -12.72 5.06
CA ILE A 82 -16.14 -12.75 6.42
C ILE A 82 -15.66 -14.16 6.78
N ASP A 83 -16.44 -15.19 6.47
CA ASP A 83 -16.08 -16.58 6.76
C ASP A 83 -14.82 -16.99 5.98
N SER A 84 -14.75 -16.65 4.69
CA SER A 84 -13.56 -16.93 3.85
C SER A 84 -12.29 -16.20 4.30
N THR A 85 -12.43 -14.97 4.83
CA THR A 85 -11.31 -14.22 5.41
C THR A 85 -10.85 -14.82 6.74
N THR A 86 -11.78 -15.33 7.54
CA THR A 86 -11.50 -15.93 8.86
C THR A 86 -10.79 -17.28 8.70
N ASP A 87 -11.25 -18.14 7.79
CA ASP A 87 -10.58 -19.41 7.45
C ASP A 87 -9.13 -19.19 6.96
N SER A 88 -8.85 -18.09 6.28
CA SER A 88 -7.49 -17.75 5.81
C SER A 88 -6.55 -17.25 6.91
N ALA A 89 -7.09 -16.77 8.04
CA ALA A 89 -6.29 -16.25 9.15
C ALA A 89 -5.85 -17.36 10.13
N GLU A 90 -6.56 -18.48 10.19
CA GLU A 90 -6.25 -19.60 11.09
C GLU A 90 -5.02 -20.43 10.63
N ASP A 91 -4.62 -20.35 9.36
CA ASP A 91 -3.44 -21.06 8.81
C ASP A 91 -2.10 -20.31 9.02
N ALA A 92 -2.15 -19.07 9.54
CA ALA A 92 -0.96 -18.22 9.71
C ALA A 92 -0.29 -18.32 11.10
N GLU A 93 -0.90 -19.00 12.07
CA GLU A 93 -0.45 -19.01 13.47
C GLU A 93 0.47 -20.20 13.85
N ALA A 94 0.89 -21.04 12.89
CA ALA A 94 1.69 -22.26 13.14
C ALA A 94 3.20 -22.15 12.86
N THR A 95 3.80 -20.95 12.87
CA THR A 95 5.27 -20.80 12.76
C THR A 95 5.85 -20.22 14.05
N GLU A 96 6.06 -21.06 15.07
CA GLU A 96 6.97 -20.77 16.18
C GLU A 96 8.43 -20.81 15.65
N PRO A 97 9.24 -19.77 15.81
CA PRO A 97 10.67 -19.85 15.48
C PRO A 97 11.40 -20.59 16.60
N ASP A 98 11.96 -21.75 16.26
CA ASP A 98 12.90 -22.54 17.05
C ASP A 98 14.06 -21.66 17.56
N GLU A 99 14.15 -21.48 18.87
CA GLU A 99 15.23 -20.78 19.56
C GLU A 99 16.55 -21.55 19.40
N ALA A 100 17.33 -21.22 18.37
CA ALA A 100 18.73 -21.57 18.29
C ALA A 100 19.57 -20.56 19.10
N GLU A 101 19.72 -20.77 20.41
CA GLU A 101 20.72 -20.05 21.22
C GLU A 101 22.00 -20.89 21.37
N THR A 102 23.09 -20.24 20.99
CA THR A 102 24.50 -20.66 20.96
C THR A 102 25.16 -20.70 22.33
#